data_AF-A0A2X2WGK7-F1
#
_entry.id   AF-A0A2X2WGK7-F1
#
_cell.length_a   1.000
_cell.length_b   1.000
_cell.length_c   1.000
_cell.angle_alpha   90.00
_cell.angle_beta   90.00
_cell.angle_gamma   90.00
#
_symmetry.space_group_name_H-M   'P 1'
#
loop_
_entity.id
_entity.type
_entity.pdbx_description
1 polymer ?
#
loop_
_entity_poly.entity_id
_entity_poly.type
_entity_poly.pdbx_seq_one_letter_code
_entity_poly.pdbx_strand_id
1 'polypeptide(L)'
;MLSILSSLAESESTSISENNKWAVQKRFQNGTFKISYPPYGYENIDGQMVVNKEQAEIVRYIFSQALAGKGTGKIANALNNRNIPSKRGGKWSGTTIRGILVNEKYVGDALLQKTYTDSSFNRRTNYGEKNKYLIQDHHEAIISREDFEKAALILEQKAREKGIEKRNSKYQNRYSFSSKIICSECGGTFKRRIHSTGKIKYVAWTCNTHLTHKEKCSILFIRDEDIKNAFITMMNKLIFGKDFILKPLLNKLKIMSKSGNLSKIETLEKQIESNRKQQDLLVSLMAKKYLEPALFNKEKNELQMEEGNLI
;
A
#
# COMPACT_ATOMS: atom_id res chain seq x y z
N MET A 1 -14.45 -25.14 20.32
CA MET A 1 -13.11 -25.71 20.03
C MET A 1 -12.39 -24.95 18.90
N LEU A 2 -13.09 -24.58 17.83
CA LEU A 2 -12.54 -23.81 16.69
C LEU A 2 -11.88 -22.47 17.08
N SER A 3 -12.47 -21.74 18.04
CA SER A 3 -11.95 -20.46 18.53
C SER A 3 -10.60 -20.58 19.23
N ILE A 4 -10.38 -21.67 19.97
CA ILE A 4 -9.12 -21.95 20.68
C ILE A 4 -8.02 -22.32 19.69
N LEU A 5 -8.35 -23.15 18.69
CA LEU A 5 -7.40 -23.49 17.62
C LEU A 5 -7.05 -22.26 16.78
N SER A 6 -8.02 -21.39 16.52
CA SER A 6 -7.80 -20.14 15.78
C SER A 6 -6.91 -19.17 16.56
N SER A 7 -7.12 -19.03 17.87
CA SER A 7 -6.29 -18.15 18.70
C SER A 7 -4.86 -18.69 18.86
N LEU A 8 -4.68 -20.00 18.96
CA LEU A 8 -3.36 -20.64 18.95
C LEU A 8 -2.63 -20.42 17.63
N ALA A 9 -3.32 -20.63 16.49
CA ALA A 9 -2.74 -20.41 15.16
C ALA A 9 -2.38 -18.92 14.94
N GLU A 10 -3.19 -17.98 15.41
CA GLU A 10 -2.89 -16.54 15.37
C GLU A 10 -1.66 -16.21 16.25
N SER A 11 -1.60 -16.77 17.46
CA SER A 11 -0.46 -16.58 18.37
C SER A 11 0.84 -17.15 17.79
N GLU A 12 0.80 -18.30 17.12
CA GLU A 12 1.97 -18.88 16.47
C GLU A 12 2.41 -18.02 15.27
N SER A 13 1.45 -17.58 14.45
CA SER A 13 1.72 -16.72 13.29
C SER A 13 2.36 -15.38 13.70
N THR A 14 1.88 -14.77 14.79
CA THR A 14 2.45 -13.53 15.33
C THR A 14 3.86 -13.76 15.85
N SER A 15 4.09 -14.83 16.63
CA SER A 15 5.42 -15.23 17.13
C SER A 15 6.44 -15.46 16.01
N ILE A 16 6.08 -16.21 14.96
CA ILE A 16 6.95 -16.43 13.78
C ILE A 16 7.30 -15.10 13.10
N SER A 17 6.31 -14.22 12.91
CA SER A 17 6.52 -12.90 12.33
C SER A 17 7.48 -12.05 13.18
N GLU A 18 7.34 -12.09 14.51
CA GLU A 18 8.22 -11.37 15.43
C GLU A 18 9.65 -11.91 15.42
N ASN A 19 9.81 -13.24 15.47
CA ASN A 19 11.11 -13.91 15.37
C ASN A 19 11.82 -13.57 14.05
N ASN A 20 11.10 -13.55 12.93
CA ASN A 20 11.64 -13.14 11.64
C ASN A 20 12.11 -11.68 11.65
N LYS A 21 11.30 -10.77 12.21
CA LYS A 21 11.68 -9.35 12.35
C LYS A 21 12.91 -9.19 13.24
N TRP A 22 12.97 -9.92 14.34
CA TRP A 22 14.09 -9.91 15.28
C TRP A 22 15.38 -10.44 14.63
N ALA A 23 15.32 -11.56 13.91
CA ALA A 23 16.45 -12.12 13.18
C ALA A 23 16.99 -11.13 12.14
N VAL A 24 16.11 -10.45 11.39
CA VAL A 24 16.50 -9.40 10.44
C VAL A 24 17.16 -8.21 11.15
N GLN A 25 16.62 -7.76 12.29
CA GLN A 25 17.22 -6.68 13.07
C GLN A 25 18.59 -7.07 13.62
N LYS A 26 18.78 -8.31 14.07
CA LYS A 26 20.09 -8.82 14.48
C LYS A 26 21.11 -8.81 13.33
N ARG A 27 20.68 -9.17 12.11
CA ARG A 27 21.53 -9.05 10.92
C ARG A 27 21.86 -7.60 10.57
N PHE A 28 20.94 -6.66 10.82
CA PHE A 28 21.24 -5.23 10.65
C PHE A 28 22.28 -4.75 11.68
N GLN A 29 22.13 -5.14 12.95
CA GLN A 29 23.05 -4.79 14.03
C GLN A 29 24.46 -5.33 13.80
N ASN A 30 24.56 -6.58 13.36
CA ASN A 30 25.84 -7.26 13.18
C ASN A 30 26.42 -7.05 11.77
N GLY A 31 25.77 -6.26 10.92
CA GLY A 31 26.24 -5.95 9.57
C GLY A 31 26.17 -7.09 8.55
N THR A 32 25.56 -8.23 8.88
CA THR A 32 25.51 -9.43 8.03
C THR A 32 24.28 -9.47 7.09
N PHE A 33 23.48 -8.41 7.06
CA PHE A 33 22.30 -8.36 6.23
C PHE A 33 22.63 -8.28 4.73
N LYS A 34 22.25 -9.32 3.97
CA LYS A 34 22.46 -9.38 2.53
C LYS A 34 21.42 -8.54 1.76
N ILE A 35 21.90 -7.59 0.95
CA ILE A 35 21.04 -6.76 0.09
C ILE A 35 20.79 -7.51 -1.22
N SER A 36 19.68 -8.24 -1.32
CA SER A 36 19.35 -9.09 -2.48
C SER A 36 19.14 -8.32 -3.78
N TYR A 37 18.56 -7.12 -3.72
CA TYR A 37 18.32 -6.27 -4.89
C TYR A 37 19.03 -4.92 -4.73
N PRO A 38 20.32 -4.83 -5.14
CA PRO A 38 21.12 -3.62 -4.98
C PRO A 38 20.63 -2.48 -5.89
N PRO A 39 21.05 -1.23 -5.66
CA PRO A 39 20.71 -0.11 -6.55
C PRO A 39 21.32 -0.25 -7.94
N TYR A 40 20.93 0.62 -8.88
CA TYR A 40 21.53 0.67 -10.23
C TYR A 40 23.02 1.00 -10.12
N GLY A 41 23.89 0.45 -10.97
CA GLY A 41 25.35 0.56 -10.80
C GLY A 41 25.98 -0.61 -10.02
N TYR A 42 25.15 -1.44 -9.38
CA TYR A 42 25.60 -2.57 -8.57
C TYR A 42 24.81 -3.85 -8.86
N GLU A 43 25.47 -4.97 -8.65
CA GLU A 43 24.94 -6.32 -8.74
C GLU A 43 25.19 -7.09 -7.44
N ASN A 44 24.35 -8.10 -7.18
CA ASN A 44 24.54 -8.98 -6.05
C ASN A 44 25.19 -10.27 -6.59
N ILE A 45 26.41 -10.54 -6.12
CA ILE A 45 27.15 -11.78 -6.39
C ILE A 45 27.36 -12.45 -5.03
N ASP A 46 26.71 -13.60 -4.81
CA ASP A 46 26.79 -14.42 -3.59
C ASP A 46 26.45 -13.72 -2.26
N GLY A 47 25.67 -12.64 -2.33
CA GLY A 47 25.29 -11.81 -1.18
C GLY A 47 26.13 -10.57 -0.99
N GLN A 48 27.16 -10.36 -1.82
CA GLN A 48 28.00 -9.16 -1.83
C GLN A 48 27.55 -8.19 -2.92
N MET A 49 27.67 -6.89 -2.64
CA MET A 49 27.31 -5.84 -3.58
C MET A 49 28.55 -5.41 -4.37
N VAL A 50 28.60 -5.80 -5.64
CA VAL A 50 29.74 -5.60 -6.54
C VAL A 50 29.39 -4.56 -7.60
N VAL A 51 30.36 -3.74 -8.00
CA VAL A 51 30.17 -2.68 -9.00
C VAL A 51 29.95 -3.30 -10.38
N ASN A 52 28.82 -2.97 -11.03
CA ASN A 52 28.65 -3.20 -12.47
C ASN A 52 29.27 -2.01 -13.20
N LYS A 53 30.37 -2.25 -13.93
CA LYS A 53 31.16 -1.20 -14.60
C LYS A 53 30.33 -0.35 -15.56
N GLU A 54 29.50 -0.96 -16.40
CA GLU A 54 28.69 -0.24 -17.40
C GLU A 54 27.65 0.66 -16.74
N GLN A 55 26.93 0.15 -15.74
CA GLN A 55 25.94 0.94 -15.02
C GLN A 55 26.59 2.00 -14.12
N ALA A 56 27.78 1.72 -13.59
CA ALA A 56 28.54 2.67 -12.77
C ALA A 56 28.95 3.91 -13.56
N GLU A 57 29.33 3.78 -14.83
CA GLU A 57 29.59 4.93 -15.70
C GLU A 57 28.36 5.84 -15.85
N ILE A 58 27.17 5.25 -15.96
CA ILE A 58 25.92 6.02 -16.02
C ILE A 58 25.64 6.72 -14.68
N VAL A 59 25.95 6.09 -13.54
CA VAL A 59 25.86 6.74 -12.23
C VAL A 59 26.82 7.92 -12.14
N ARG A 60 28.09 7.76 -12.53
CA ARG A 60 29.07 8.86 -12.58
C ARG A 60 28.60 9.98 -13.48
N TYR A 61 28.05 9.65 -14.65
CA TYR A 61 27.42 10.63 -15.54
C TYR A 61 26.29 11.38 -14.83
N ILE A 62 25.36 10.69 -14.14
CA ILE A 62 24.26 11.33 -13.40
C ILE A 62 24.79 12.33 -12.37
N PHE A 63 25.80 11.96 -11.58
CA PHE A 63 26.42 12.86 -10.60
C PHE A 63 27.10 14.05 -11.28
N SER A 64 27.89 13.83 -12.33
CA SER A 64 28.54 14.91 -13.09
C SER A 64 27.52 15.94 -13.62
N GLN A 65 26.38 15.48 -14.15
CA GLN A 65 25.35 16.37 -14.69
C GLN A 65 24.63 17.14 -13.58
N ALA A 66 24.43 16.51 -12.42
CA ALA A 66 23.83 17.17 -11.27
C ALA A 66 24.76 18.26 -10.71
N LEU A 67 26.06 17.96 -10.59
CA LEU A 67 27.10 18.91 -10.19
C LEU A 67 27.23 20.08 -11.19
N ALA A 68 27.08 19.81 -12.48
CA ALA A 68 26.96 20.84 -13.53
C ALA A 68 25.63 21.63 -13.48
N GLY A 69 24.82 21.47 -12.43
CA GLY A 69 23.60 22.25 -12.23
C GLY A 69 22.40 21.79 -13.05
N LYS A 70 22.45 20.66 -13.77
CA LYS A 70 21.26 20.17 -14.49
C LYS A 70 20.18 19.67 -13.51
N GLY A 71 18.91 19.86 -13.87
CA GLY A 71 17.78 19.37 -13.08
C GLY A 71 17.54 17.88 -13.30
N THR A 72 17.07 17.17 -12.27
CA THR A 72 16.86 15.70 -12.32
C THR A 72 15.96 15.25 -13.47
N GLY A 73 14.93 16.03 -13.82
CA GLY A 73 14.09 15.76 -14.99
C GLY A 73 14.82 15.91 -16.33
N LYS A 74 15.72 16.89 -16.47
CA LYS A 74 16.55 17.06 -17.67
C LYS A 74 17.53 15.89 -17.81
N ILE A 75 18.12 15.44 -16.70
CA ILE A 75 19.02 14.28 -16.68
C ILE A 75 18.26 13.02 -17.10
N ALA A 76 17.07 12.78 -16.55
CA ALA A 76 16.21 11.66 -16.93
C ALA A 76 15.87 11.67 -18.43
N ASN A 77 15.46 12.83 -18.97
CA ASN A 77 15.17 12.96 -20.40
C ASN A 77 16.42 12.70 -21.26
N ALA A 78 17.60 13.19 -20.85
CA ALA A 78 18.83 12.93 -21.57
C ALA A 78 19.18 11.44 -21.65
N LEU A 79 18.99 10.69 -20.55
CA LEU A 79 19.20 9.24 -20.55
C LEU A 79 18.18 8.49 -21.41
N ASN A 80 16.90 8.89 -21.32
CA ASN A 80 15.83 8.32 -22.14
C ASN A 80 16.05 8.57 -23.64
N ASN A 81 16.52 9.76 -24.02
CA ASN A 81 16.81 10.10 -25.42
C ASN A 81 17.99 9.29 -25.97
N ARG A 82 18.90 8.82 -25.10
CA ARG A 82 19.99 7.90 -25.44
C ARG A 82 19.56 6.42 -25.40
N ASN A 83 18.27 6.15 -25.18
CA ASN A 83 17.71 4.80 -25.02
C ASN A 83 18.39 3.96 -23.93
N ILE A 84 18.90 4.61 -22.88
CA ILE A 84 19.52 3.90 -21.75
C ILE A 84 18.41 3.43 -20.80
N PRO A 85 18.22 2.12 -20.60
CA PRO A 85 17.18 1.62 -19.71
C PRO A 85 17.52 1.87 -18.24
N SER A 86 16.50 2.14 -17.42
CA SER A 86 16.64 2.08 -15.96
C SER A 86 16.79 0.63 -15.47
N LYS A 87 17.09 0.40 -14.18
CA LYS A 87 17.35 -0.94 -13.63
C LYS A 87 16.32 -2.02 -13.98
N ARG A 88 15.03 -1.66 -14.11
CA ARG A 88 13.93 -2.57 -14.45
C ARG A 88 13.54 -2.55 -15.93
N GLY A 89 14.39 -2.01 -16.81
CA GLY A 89 14.11 -1.88 -18.25
C GLY A 89 13.19 -0.71 -18.64
N GLY A 90 12.67 0.05 -17.67
CA GLY A 90 11.77 1.19 -17.93
C GLY A 90 12.49 2.51 -18.21
N LYS A 91 11.72 3.57 -18.48
CA LYS A 91 12.22 4.95 -18.64
C LYS A 91 12.67 5.56 -17.31
N TRP A 92 13.69 6.42 -17.39
CA TRP A 92 14.13 7.26 -16.29
C TRP A 92 13.10 8.32 -15.95
N SER A 93 12.91 8.56 -14.65
CA SER A 93 12.10 9.67 -14.14
C SER A 93 12.97 10.60 -13.29
N GLY A 94 12.57 11.87 -13.17
CA GLY A 94 13.26 12.81 -12.28
C GLY A 94 13.28 12.34 -10.81
N THR A 95 12.28 11.57 -10.39
CA THR A 95 12.22 10.95 -9.06
C THR A 95 13.28 9.85 -8.90
N THR A 96 13.46 9.00 -9.92
CA THR A 96 14.49 7.96 -9.93
C THR A 96 15.89 8.58 -9.85
N ILE A 97 16.16 9.61 -10.66
CA ILE A 97 17.43 10.34 -10.63
C ILE A 97 17.67 10.99 -9.27
N ARG A 98 16.65 11.64 -8.69
CA ARG A 98 16.75 12.20 -7.34
C ARG A 98 17.07 11.13 -6.31
N GLY A 99 16.45 9.95 -6.41
CA GLY A 99 16.73 8.81 -5.54
C GLY A 99 18.17 8.33 -5.62
N ILE A 100 18.77 8.38 -6.81
CA ILE A 100 20.20 8.04 -7.00
C ILE A 100 21.09 9.04 -6.27
N LEU A 101 20.87 10.34 -6.49
CA LEU A 101 21.71 11.42 -5.97
C LEU A 101 21.69 11.55 -4.43
N VAL A 102 20.75 10.90 -3.74
CA VAL A 102 20.64 10.94 -2.27
C VAL A 102 20.85 9.58 -1.60
N ASN A 103 21.23 8.56 -2.35
CA ASN A 103 21.42 7.21 -1.84
C ASN A 103 22.87 7.01 -1.40
N GLU A 104 23.08 6.84 -0.10
CA GLU A 104 24.38 6.64 0.55
C GLU A 104 25.16 5.44 0.01
N LYS A 105 24.49 4.49 -0.65
CA LYS A 105 25.16 3.34 -1.26
C LYS A 105 26.19 3.72 -2.30
N TYR A 106 26.00 4.84 -3.00
CA TYR A 106 26.98 5.26 -4.00
C TYR A 106 28.32 5.74 -3.42
N VAL A 107 28.37 6.04 -2.12
CA VAL A 107 29.62 6.36 -1.38
C VAL A 107 30.15 5.17 -0.57
N GLY A 108 29.64 3.97 -0.81
CA GLY A 108 30.07 2.75 -0.10
C GLY A 108 29.31 2.44 1.18
N ASP A 109 28.43 3.33 1.65
CA ASP A 109 27.70 3.16 2.91
C ASP A 109 26.39 2.37 2.74
N ALA A 110 25.91 1.73 3.81
CA ALA A 110 24.62 1.06 3.83
C ALA A 110 23.78 1.50 5.04
N LEU A 111 22.76 2.33 4.79
CA LEU A 111 21.73 2.61 5.79
C LEU A 111 20.59 1.59 5.68
N LEU A 112 20.44 0.79 6.73
CA LEU A 112 19.47 -0.30 6.85
C LEU A 112 18.22 0.14 7.64
N GLN A 113 17.15 -0.64 7.53
CA GLN A 113 15.84 -0.38 8.15
C GLN A 113 15.21 0.99 7.77
N LYS A 114 15.39 1.44 6.52
CA LYS A 114 14.71 2.64 5.97
C LYS A 114 13.19 2.50 5.88
N THR A 115 12.66 1.28 5.95
CA THR A 115 11.22 0.97 5.95
C THR A 115 10.91 -0.10 6.98
N TYR A 116 9.68 -0.14 7.48
CA TYR A 116 9.18 -1.19 8.35
C TYR A 116 7.73 -1.51 7.99
N THR A 117 7.22 -2.67 8.41
CA THR A 117 5.81 -3.04 8.26
C THR A 117 5.12 -2.81 9.60
N ASP A 118 3.98 -2.10 9.59
CA ASP A 118 3.18 -1.83 10.79
C ASP A 118 2.30 -3.04 11.19
N SER A 119 1.54 -2.90 12.27
CA SER A 119 0.59 -3.93 12.75
C SER A 119 -0.58 -4.16 11.79
N SER A 120 -0.85 -3.23 10.88
CA SER A 120 -1.89 -3.33 9.85
C SER A 120 -1.32 -3.87 8.53
N PHE A 121 -0.15 -4.52 8.56
CA PHE A 121 0.51 -5.11 7.40
C PHE A 121 0.88 -4.12 6.28
N ASN A 122 0.94 -2.82 6.59
CA ASN A 122 1.31 -1.79 5.63
C ASN A 122 2.81 -1.46 5.75
N ARG A 123 3.50 -1.44 4.61
CA ARG A 123 4.89 -1.01 4.55
C ARG A 123 4.98 0.51 4.65
N ARG A 124 5.70 1.01 5.66
CA ARG A 124 5.92 2.44 5.92
C ARG A 124 7.39 2.81 5.77
N THR A 125 7.63 4.07 5.44
CA THR A 125 8.98 4.67 5.53
C THR A 125 9.29 4.94 6.99
N ASN A 126 10.51 4.60 7.41
CA ASN A 126 10.99 4.84 8.77
C ASN A 126 11.52 6.27 8.90
N TYR A 127 10.83 7.08 9.68
CA TYR A 127 11.18 8.46 10.03
C TYR A 127 11.74 8.62 11.45
N GLY A 128 11.88 7.52 12.19
CA GLY A 128 12.37 7.49 13.58
C GLY A 128 11.59 6.52 14.45
N GLU A 129 10.52 5.90 13.93
CA GLU A 129 9.69 4.93 14.66
C GLU A 129 10.43 3.63 14.99
N LYS A 130 11.51 3.33 14.25
CA LYS A 130 12.43 2.21 14.52
C LYS A 130 13.87 2.67 14.34
N ASN A 131 14.80 1.97 15.00
CA ASN A 131 16.23 2.19 14.80
C ASN A 131 16.62 2.02 13.33
N LYS A 132 17.61 2.80 12.90
CA LYS A 132 18.30 2.63 11.61
C LYS A 132 19.74 2.28 11.91
N TYR A 133 20.31 1.42 11.09
CA TYR A 133 21.68 0.95 11.25
C TYR A 133 22.49 1.41 10.06
N LEU A 134 23.50 2.25 10.31
CA LEU A 134 24.43 2.71 9.28
C LEU A 134 25.69 1.85 9.35
N ILE A 135 26.05 1.24 8.24
CA ILE A 135 27.32 0.54 8.06
C ILE A 135 28.16 1.38 7.10
N GLN A 136 29.28 1.91 7.59
CA GLN A 136 30.21 2.67 6.76
C GLN A 136 31.10 1.71 5.96
N ASP A 137 31.48 2.12 4.76
CA ASP A 137 32.43 1.39 3.89
C ASP A 137 32.02 -0.09 3.68
N HIS A 138 30.72 -0.34 3.58
CA HIS A 138 30.12 -1.66 3.39
C HIS A 138 30.54 -2.31 2.06
N HIS A 139 30.82 -1.51 1.03
CA HIS A 139 31.14 -1.98 -0.33
C HIS A 139 31.90 -0.91 -1.11
N GLU A 140 32.41 -1.29 -2.28
CA GLU A 140 33.12 -0.37 -3.17
C GLU A 140 32.23 0.82 -3.59
N ALA A 141 32.74 2.02 -3.36
CA ALA A 141 32.06 3.26 -3.73
C ALA A 141 32.17 3.55 -5.24
N ILE A 142 31.08 3.99 -5.87
CA ILE A 142 31.11 4.48 -7.27
C ILE A 142 31.48 5.96 -7.33
N ILE A 143 31.12 6.73 -6.29
CA ILE A 143 31.22 8.19 -6.20
C ILE A 143 31.99 8.56 -4.93
N SER A 144 32.78 9.64 -5.01
CA SER A 144 33.46 10.19 -3.83
C SER A 144 32.47 10.76 -2.82
N ARG A 145 32.82 10.71 -1.53
CA ARG A 145 31.99 11.34 -0.47
C ARG A 145 31.79 12.84 -0.73
N GLU A 146 32.84 13.50 -1.22
CA GLU A 146 32.82 14.92 -1.57
C GLU A 146 31.81 15.26 -2.67
N ASP A 147 31.81 14.52 -3.78
CA ASP A 147 30.87 14.75 -4.90
C ASP A 147 29.43 14.45 -4.48
N PHE A 148 29.23 13.45 -3.62
CA PHE A 148 27.92 13.11 -3.09
C PHE A 148 27.36 14.23 -2.21
N GLU A 149 28.16 14.77 -1.31
CA GLU A 149 27.79 15.89 -0.44
C GLU A 149 27.50 17.15 -1.26
N LYS A 150 28.36 17.49 -2.23
CA LYS A 150 28.14 18.61 -3.16
C LYS A 150 26.83 18.46 -3.95
N ALA A 151 26.55 17.26 -4.47
CA ALA A 151 25.30 17.00 -5.18
C ALA A 151 24.07 17.17 -4.28
N ALA A 152 24.14 16.74 -3.02
CA ALA A 152 23.08 16.92 -2.04
C ALA A 152 22.81 18.41 -1.74
N LEU A 153 23.87 19.22 -1.57
CA LEU A 153 23.75 20.67 -1.36
C LEU A 153 23.08 21.37 -2.54
N ILE A 154 23.45 21.04 -3.78
CA ILE A 154 22.81 21.60 -4.99
C ILE A 154 21.33 21.26 -5.04
N LEU A 155 20.95 20.03 -4.68
CA LEU A 155 19.55 19.60 -4.64
C LEU A 155 18.76 20.35 -3.56
N GLU A 156 19.36 20.58 -2.40
CA GLU A 156 18.75 21.34 -1.31
C GLU A 156 18.58 22.81 -1.66
N GLN A 157 19.61 23.44 -2.23
CA GLN A 157 19.53 24.82 -2.71
C GLN A 157 18.37 25.00 -3.70
N LYS A 158 18.29 24.14 -4.73
CA LYS A 158 17.19 24.19 -5.71
C LYS A 158 15.81 23.95 -5.10
N ALA A 159 15.73 23.15 -4.03
CA ALA A 159 14.47 22.96 -3.32
C ALA A 159 14.07 24.26 -2.58
N ARG A 160 15.03 24.92 -1.90
CA ARG A 160 14.81 26.21 -1.22
C ARG A 160 14.38 27.31 -2.18
N GLU A 161 15.08 27.46 -3.31
CA GLU A 161 14.74 28.44 -4.36
C GLU A 161 13.30 28.28 -4.88
N LYS A 162 12.78 27.04 -4.87
CA LYS A 162 11.42 26.72 -5.30
C LYS A 162 10.39 26.72 -4.17
N GLY A 163 10.81 27.06 -2.94
CA GLY A 163 9.97 26.98 -1.74
C GLY A 163 9.47 25.56 -1.44
N ILE A 164 10.20 24.53 -1.88
CA ILE A 164 9.82 23.13 -1.68
C ILE A 164 10.32 22.69 -0.30
N GLU A 165 9.38 22.59 0.63
CA GLU A 165 9.63 22.06 1.97
C GLU A 165 9.29 20.57 2.04
N LYS A 166 10.16 19.78 2.67
CA LYS A 166 9.92 18.35 2.90
C LYS A 166 8.73 18.18 3.86
N ARG A 167 7.80 17.29 3.52
CA ARG A 167 6.64 16.90 4.36
C ARG A 167 5.70 18.04 4.75
N ASN A 168 5.64 19.12 3.96
CA ASN A 168 4.68 20.18 4.21
C ASN A 168 3.26 19.74 3.76
N SER A 169 2.30 19.80 4.69
CA SER A 169 0.88 19.45 4.49
C SER A 169 0.20 20.27 3.40
N LYS A 170 0.71 21.48 3.11
CA LYS A 170 0.32 22.36 2.00
C LYS A 170 0.32 21.63 0.65
N TYR A 171 1.18 20.62 0.47
CA TYR A 171 1.29 19.88 -0.79
C TYR A 171 0.33 18.68 -0.90
N GLN A 172 -0.26 18.22 0.21
CA GLN A 172 -1.16 17.07 0.22
C GLN A 172 -2.64 17.47 0.04
N ASN A 173 -3.03 18.67 0.46
CA ASN A 173 -4.39 19.19 0.34
C ASN A 173 -4.42 20.65 -0.16
N ARG A 174 -3.57 20.99 -1.14
CA ARG A 174 -3.42 22.38 -1.60
C ARG A 174 -4.74 23.01 -2.06
N TYR A 175 -5.64 22.21 -2.62
CA TYR A 175 -6.95 22.63 -3.12
C TYR A 175 -8.00 21.55 -2.88
N SER A 176 -9.26 21.94 -2.72
CA SER A 176 -10.39 21.10 -2.26
C SER A 176 -10.57 19.77 -3.00
N PHE A 177 -10.30 19.74 -4.32
CA PHE A 177 -10.47 18.55 -5.14
C PHE A 177 -9.16 17.88 -5.57
N SER A 178 -8.03 18.26 -4.97
CA SER A 178 -6.72 17.69 -5.31
C SER A 178 -6.74 16.18 -5.11
N SER A 179 -6.37 15.41 -6.15
CA SER A 179 -6.39 13.94 -6.17
C SER A 179 -7.74 13.25 -5.96
N LYS A 180 -8.86 13.99 -5.93
CA LYS A 180 -10.21 13.43 -5.72
C LYS A 180 -10.99 13.18 -7.01
N ILE A 181 -10.67 13.92 -8.08
CA ILE A 181 -11.37 13.80 -9.36
C ILE A 181 -10.66 12.76 -10.23
N ILE A 182 -11.38 11.68 -10.54
CA ILE A 182 -10.92 10.57 -11.39
C ILE A 182 -11.55 10.70 -12.78
N CYS A 183 -10.74 10.54 -13.81
CA CYS A 183 -11.15 10.54 -15.20
C CYS A 183 -11.96 9.30 -15.53
N SER A 184 -13.15 9.48 -16.10
CA SER A 184 -14.00 8.38 -16.57
C SER A 184 -13.41 7.68 -17.80
N GLU A 185 -12.69 8.38 -18.67
CA GLU A 185 -12.11 7.78 -19.88
C GLU A 185 -10.86 6.94 -19.60
N CYS A 186 -9.89 7.51 -18.87
CA CYS A 186 -8.56 6.89 -18.74
C CYS A 186 -8.21 6.46 -17.31
N GLY A 187 -9.12 6.63 -16.33
CA GLY A 187 -8.89 6.33 -14.91
C GLY A 187 -7.85 7.22 -14.22
N GLY A 188 -7.24 8.16 -14.93
CA GLY A 188 -6.21 9.07 -14.41
C GLY A 188 -6.81 10.17 -13.51
N THR A 189 -5.98 10.81 -12.68
CA THR A 189 -6.43 11.92 -11.83
C THR A 189 -6.44 13.26 -12.57
N PHE A 190 -7.32 14.17 -12.17
CA PHE A 190 -7.30 15.55 -12.66
C PHE A 190 -6.33 16.42 -11.85
N LYS A 191 -5.75 17.41 -12.53
CA LYS A 191 -4.86 18.43 -11.98
C LYS A 191 -5.48 19.81 -12.14
N ARG A 192 -5.42 20.62 -11.08
CA ARG A 192 -5.83 22.02 -11.11
C ARG A 192 -4.86 22.85 -11.95
N ARG A 193 -5.41 23.65 -12.86
CA ARG A 193 -4.70 24.65 -13.66
C ARG A 193 -5.44 25.99 -13.59
N ILE A 194 -4.71 27.05 -13.91
CA ILE A 194 -5.29 28.37 -14.16
C ILE A 194 -5.36 28.50 -15.68
N HIS A 195 -6.56 28.63 -16.21
CA HIS A 195 -6.81 28.97 -17.61
C HIS A 195 -7.12 30.47 -17.71
N SER A 196 -6.93 31.04 -18.89
CA SER A 196 -7.21 32.43 -19.16
C SER A 196 -8.00 32.58 -20.45
N THR A 197 -9.09 33.33 -20.40
CA THR A 197 -9.84 33.78 -21.57
C THR A 197 -9.71 35.30 -21.63
N GLY A 198 -8.84 35.80 -22.51
CA GLY A 198 -8.46 37.21 -22.55
C GLY A 198 -7.83 37.65 -21.22
N LYS A 199 -8.41 38.66 -20.57
CA LYS A 199 -7.96 39.19 -19.26
C LYS A 199 -8.49 38.37 -18.06
N ILE A 200 -9.49 37.51 -18.26
CA ILE A 200 -10.15 36.78 -17.18
C ILE A 200 -9.39 35.47 -16.92
N LYS A 201 -8.94 35.28 -15.68
CA LYS A 201 -8.33 34.03 -15.22
C LYS A 201 -9.36 33.23 -14.43
N TYR A 202 -9.44 31.94 -14.70
CA TYR A 202 -10.32 31.01 -13.98
C TYR A 202 -9.62 29.69 -13.71
N VAL A 203 -10.16 28.97 -12.74
CA VAL A 203 -9.64 27.68 -12.32
C VAL A 203 -10.30 26.58 -13.12
N ALA A 204 -9.50 25.69 -13.69
CA ALA A 204 -9.95 24.52 -14.42
C ALA A 204 -9.23 23.26 -13.92
N TRP A 205 -9.92 22.14 -13.98
CA TRP A 205 -9.39 20.82 -13.69
C TRP A 205 -9.21 20.08 -15.01
N THR A 206 -8.00 19.59 -15.25
CA THR A 206 -7.61 18.90 -16.49
C THR A 206 -7.07 17.52 -16.18
N CYS A 207 -7.46 16.50 -16.95
CA CYS A 207 -6.92 15.15 -16.80
C CYS A 207 -5.39 15.12 -17.02
N ASN A 208 -4.64 14.49 -16.10
CA ASN A 208 -3.18 14.38 -16.21
C ASN A 208 -2.73 13.61 -17.45
N THR A 209 -3.46 12.56 -17.84
CA THR A 209 -3.16 11.78 -19.04
C THR A 209 -3.37 12.61 -20.30
N HIS A 210 -4.48 13.34 -20.41
CA HIS A 210 -4.72 14.25 -21.53
C HIS A 210 -3.63 15.34 -21.64
N LEU A 211 -3.20 15.90 -20.51
CA LEU A 211 -2.14 16.93 -20.50
C LEU A 211 -0.77 16.42 -20.98
N THR A 212 -0.49 15.13 -20.79
CA THR A 212 0.79 14.53 -21.17
C THR A 212 0.74 13.90 -22.55
N HIS A 213 -0.39 13.29 -22.89
CA HIS A 213 -0.64 12.51 -24.10
C HIS A 213 -2.10 12.68 -24.52
N LYS A 214 -2.37 13.71 -25.34
CA LYS A 214 -3.73 14.03 -25.82
C LYS A 214 -4.36 12.85 -26.58
N GLU A 215 -3.52 12.06 -27.26
CA GLU A 215 -3.90 10.85 -27.99
C GLU A 215 -4.42 9.71 -27.11
N LYS A 216 -4.10 9.70 -25.81
CA LYS A 216 -4.51 8.63 -24.88
C LYS A 216 -5.79 8.94 -24.11
N CYS A 217 -6.25 10.18 -24.12
CA CYS A 217 -7.42 10.62 -23.36
C CYS A 217 -7.94 11.90 -23.98
N SER A 218 -9.18 11.90 -24.46
CA SER A 218 -9.81 13.03 -25.15
C SER A 218 -10.56 13.97 -24.21
N ILE A 219 -10.77 13.57 -22.95
CA ILE A 219 -11.57 14.32 -21.99
C ILE A 219 -11.12 15.78 -21.86
N LEU A 220 -12.09 16.69 -21.89
CA LEU A 220 -11.85 18.11 -21.76
C LEU A 220 -11.72 18.54 -20.29
N PHE A 221 -11.29 19.78 -20.10
CA PHE A 221 -11.22 20.38 -18.78
C PHE A 221 -12.61 20.66 -18.24
N ILE A 222 -12.74 20.65 -16.91
CA ILE A 222 -13.97 21.01 -16.18
C ILE A 222 -13.65 22.26 -15.36
N ARG A 223 -14.53 23.27 -15.33
CA ARG A 223 -14.28 24.46 -14.51
C ARG A 223 -14.46 24.11 -13.03
N ASP A 224 -13.69 24.79 -12.18
CA ASP A 224 -13.76 24.58 -10.73
C ASP A 224 -15.16 24.81 -10.18
N GLU A 225 -15.87 25.84 -10.68
CA GLU A 225 -17.22 26.17 -10.20
C GLU A 225 -18.27 25.16 -10.62
N ASP A 226 -18.14 24.53 -11.80
CA ASP A 226 -19.04 23.46 -12.21
C ASP A 226 -18.93 22.27 -11.24
N ILE A 227 -17.70 21.94 -10.82
CA ILE A 227 -17.45 20.85 -9.86
C ILE A 227 -17.98 21.22 -8.48
N LYS A 228 -17.74 22.46 -8.00
CA LYS A 228 -18.29 22.92 -6.71
C LYS A 228 -19.81 22.90 -6.72
N ASN A 229 -20.45 23.40 -7.77
CA ASN A 229 -21.90 23.43 -7.90
C ASN A 229 -22.51 22.03 -7.95
N ALA A 230 -21.89 21.12 -8.70
CA ALA A 230 -22.30 19.72 -8.72
C ALA A 230 -22.17 19.07 -7.34
N PHE A 231 -21.06 19.32 -6.63
CA PHE A 231 -20.84 18.81 -5.28
C PHE A 231 -21.86 19.36 -4.28
N ILE A 232 -22.11 20.67 -4.27
CA ILE A 232 -23.10 21.31 -3.40
C ILE A 232 -24.50 20.75 -3.69
N THR A 233 -24.85 20.61 -4.97
CA THR A 233 -26.14 20.05 -5.38
C THR A 233 -26.30 18.60 -4.91
N MET A 234 -25.26 17.77 -5.07
CA MET A 234 -25.25 16.40 -4.57
C MET A 234 -25.41 16.36 -3.04
N MET A 235 -24.65 17.18 -2.31
CA MET A 235 -24.72 17.25 -0.85
C MET A 235 -26.08 17.74 -0.36
N ASN A 236 -26.67 18.75 -1.00
CA ASN A 236 -28.01 19.23 -0.67
C ASN A 236 -29.05 18.13 -0.92
N LYS A 237 -29.01 17.46 -2.08
CA LYS A 237 -29.88 16.31 -2.36
C LYS A 237 -29.75 15.21 -1.31
N LEU A 238 -28.54 14.93 -0.84
CA LEU A 238 -28.32 13.96 0.24
C LEU A 238 -28.86 14.44 1.58
N ILE A 239 -28.62 15.70 1.96
CA ILE A 239 -29.07 16.27 3.24
C ILE A 239 -30.60 16.29 3.31
N PHE A 240 -31.26 16.81 2.28
CA PHE A 240 -32.73 16.92 2.23
C PHE A 240 -33.38 15.58 1.90
N GLY A 241 -32.70 14.72 1.14
CA GLY A 241 -33.16 13.37 0.83
C GLY A 241 -32.88 12.34 1.93
N LYS A 242 -32.12 12.68 2.98
CA LYS A 242 -31.72 11.69 4.01
C LYS A 242 -32.94 11.11 4.72
N ASP A 243 -33.91 11.95 5.04
CA ASP A 243 -35.07 11.57 5.85
C ASP A 243 -36.10 10.78 5.03
N PHE A 244 -36.17 11.05 3.73
CA PHE A 244 -37.09 10.40 2.80
C PHE A 244 -36.52 9.15 2.12
N ILE A 245 -35.21 9.10 1.85
CA ILE A 245 -34.57 7.99 1.11
C ILE A 245 -33.64 7.19 2.02
N LEU A 246 -32.64 7.83 2.62
CA LEU A 246 -31.55 7.11 3.29
C LEU A 246 -32.00 6.43 4.60
N LYS A 247 -32.77 7.13 5.44
CA LYS A 247 -33.31 6.56 6.69
C LYS A 247 -34.27 5.40 6.43
N PRO A 248 -35.27 5.50 5.53
CA PRO A 248 -36.13 4.36 5.20
C PRO A 248 -35.36 3.19 4.58
N LEU A 249 -34.40 3.45 3.70
CA LEU A 249 -33.55 2.41 3.11
C LEU A 249 -32.72 1.69 4.19
N LEU A 250 -32.08 2.44 5.09
CA LEU A 250 -31.32 1.87 6.20
C LEU A 250 -32.21 1.01 7.12
N ASN A 251 -33.41 1.49 7.43
CA ASN A 251 -34.37 0.72 8.23
C ASN A 251 -34.81 -0.56 7.51
N LYS A 252 -35.10 -0.49 6.20
CA LYS A 252 -35.40 -1.70 5.40
C LYS A 252 -34.24 -2.69 5.40
N LEU A 253 -33.01 -2.23 5.20
CA LEU A 253 -31.81 -3.08 5.23
C LEU A 253 -31.62 -3.74 6.61
N LYS A 254 -31.85 -2.99 7.70
CA LYS A 254 -31.81 -3.53 9.08
C LYS A 254 -32.93 -4.54 9.35
N ILE A 255 -34.12 -4.33 8.81
CA ILE A 255 -35.24 -5.26 8.96
C ILE A 255 -34.97 -6.54 8.15
N MET A 256 -34.51 -6.42 6.91
CA MET A 256 -34.13 -7.55 6.06
C MET A 256 -32.98 -8.38 6.66
N SER A 257 -31.99 -7.73 7.28
CA SER A 257 -30.92 -8.46 7.97
C SER A 257 -31.43 -9.19 9.22
N LYS A 258 -32.41 -8.61 9.94
CA LYS A 258 -33.02 -9.25 11.11
C LYS A 258 -33.91 -10.44 10.72
N SER A 259 -34.71 -10.34 9.67
CA SER A 259 -35.57 -11.44 9.22
C SER A 259 -34.78 -12.63 8.66
N GLY A 260 -33.67 -12.37 7.95
CA GLY A 260 -32.77 -13.42 7.49
C GLY A 260 -32.02 -14.13 8.63
N ASN A 261 -31.73 -13.43 9.73
CA ASN A 261 -31.14 -14.05 10.92
C ASN A 261 -32.18 -14.81 11.75
N LEU A 262 -33.40 -14.28 11.88
CA LEU A 262 -34.48 -14.94 12.65
C LEU A 262 -34.88 -16.28 12.02
N SER A 263 -35.04 -16.34 10.70
CA SER A 263 -35.34 -17.59 9.97
C SER A 263 -34.23 -18.63 10.09
N LYS A 264 -32.96 -18.21 10.08
CA LYS A 264 -31.82 -19.11 10.34
C LYS A 264 -31.82 -19.63 11.77
N ILE A 265 -32.13 -18.78 12.75
CA ILE A 265 -32.25 -19.17 14.16
C ILE A 265 -33.38 -20.20 14.33
N GLU A 266 -34.58 -19.94 13.79
CA GLU A 266 -35.71 -20.89 13.84
C GLU A 266 -35.39 -22.25 13.20
N THR A 267 -34.60 -22.25 12.11
CA THR A 267 -34.18 -23.49 11.44
C THR A 267 -33.20 -24.28 12.30
N LEU A 268 -32.22 -23.58 12.91
CA LEU A 268 -31.24 -24.19 13.81
C LEU A 268 -31.91 -24.73 15.08
N GLU A 269 -32.88 -24.00 15.66
CA GLU A 269 -33.65 -24.45 16.83
C GLU A 269 -34.43 -25.74 16.54
N LYS A 270 -35.07 -25.85 15.37
CA LYS A 270 -35.75 -27.09 14.94
C LYS A 270 -34.79 -28.27 14.77
N GLN A 271 -33.59 -28.02 14.25
CA GLN A 271 -32.57 -29.06 14.09
C GLN A 271 -32.05 -29.54 15.46
N ILE A 272 -31.78 -28.63 16.38
CA ILE A 272 -31.40 -28.97 17.77
C ILE A 272 -32.50 -29.79 18.44
N GLU A 273 -33.78 -29.42 18.28
CA GLU A 273 -34.89 -30.18 18.85
C GLU A 273 -35.03 -31.58 18.24
N SER A 274 -34.83 -31.71 16.93
CA SER A 274 -34.82 -33.02 16.25
C SER A 274 -33.71 -33.92 16.75
N ASN A 275 -32.48 -33.40 16.89
CA ASN A 275 -31.34 -34.16 17.38
C ASN A 275 -31.54 -34.60 18.84
N ARG A 276 -32.13 -33.76 19.70
CA ARG A 276 -32.52 -34.15 21.07
C ARG A 276 -33.51 -35.31 21.08
N LYS A 277 -34.55 -35.26 20.23
CA LYS A 277 -35.52 -36.36 20.12
C LYS A 277 -34.87 -37.67 19.66
N GLN A 278 -33.90 -37.60 18.75
CA GLN A 278 -33.12 -38.76 18.32
C GLN A 278 -32.23 -39.30 19.44
N GLN A 279 -31.56 -38.44 20.21
CA GLN A 279 -30.78 -38.84 21.38
C GLN A 279 -31.66 -39.53 22.44
N ASP A 280 -32.83 -38.97 22.75
CA ASP A 280 -33.78 -39.55 23.71
C ASP A 280 -34.28 -40.93 23.25
N LEU A 281 -34.60 -41.06 21.96
CA LEU A 281 -34.97 -42.34 21.36
C LEU A 281 -33.83 -43.36 21.48
N LEU A 282 -32.60 -42.96 21.15
CA LEU A 282 -31.41 -43.82 21.23
C LEU A 282 -31.19 -44.34 22.66
N VAL A 283 -31.31 -43.45 23.66
CA VAL A 283 -31.21 -43.79 25.08
C VAL A 283 -32.33 -44.75 25.48
N SER A 284 -33.55 -44.52 25.02
CA SER A 284 -34.69 -45.40 25.31
C SER A 284 -34.52 -46.81 24.72
N LEU A 285 -33.96 -46.92 23.51
CA LEU A 285 -33.71 -48.19 22.83
C LEU A 285 -32.56 -48.97 23.50
N MET A 286 -31.52 -48.27 23.97
CA MET A 286 -30.46 -48.86 24.78
C MET A 286 -30.98 -49.38 26.13
N ALA A 287 -31.80 -48.59 26.82
CA ALA A 287 -32.39 -48.98 28.10
C ALA A 287 -33.28 -50.23 28.00
N LYS A 288 -33.99 -50.38 26.86
CA LYS A 288 -34.79 -51.58 26.55
C LYS A 288 -33.96 -52.75 25.98
N LYS A 289 -32.62 -52.61 25.90
CA LYS A 289 -31.67 -53.61 25.36
C LYS A 289 -31.91 -54.01 23.90
N TYR A 290 -32.55 -53.13 23.11
CA TYR A 290 -32.76 -53.37 21.68
C TYR A 290 -31.57 -52.94 20.81
N LEU A 291 -30.53 -52.35 21.40
CA LEU A 291 -29.32 -51.89 20.72
C LEU A 291 -28.08 -52.45 21.41
N GLU A 292 -27.09 -52.84 20.60
CA GLU A 292 -25.77 -53.20 21.10
C GLU A 292 -24.98 -51.96 21.56
N PRO A 293 -24.17 -52.04 22.64
CA PRO A 293 -23.43 -50.90 23.17
C PRO A 293 -22.47 -50.25 22.16
N ALA A 294 -21.90 -51.03 21.24
CA ALA A 294 -21.00 -50.52 20.19
C ALA A 294 -21.75 -49.64 19.18
N LEU A 295 -22.96 -50.04 18.78
CA LEU A 295 -23.80 -49.29 17.85
C LEU A 295 -24.37 -48.02 18.49
N PHE A 296 -24.79 -48.09 19.76
CA PHE A 296 -25.24 -46.93 20.53
C PHE A 296 -24.15 -45.85 20.63
N ASN A 297 -22.92 -46.24 20.97
CA ASN A 297 -21.82 -45.28 21.10
C ASN A 297 -21.47 -44.62 19.76
N LYS A 298 -21.56 -45.35 18.64
CA LYS A 298 -21.32 -44.81 17.30
C LYS A 298 -22.35 -43.73 16.95
N GLU A 299 -23.65 -44.07 17.01
CA GLU A 299 -24.75 -43.16 16.68
C GLU A 299 -24.80 -41.94 17.63
N LYS A 300 -24.51 -42.14 18.92
CA LYS A 300 -24.41 -41.05 19.90
C LYS A 300 -23.27 -40.08 19.57
N ASN A 301 -22.11 -40.58 19.16
CA ASN A 301 -20.99 -39.74 18.77
C ASN A 301 -21.28 -38.95 17.48
N GLU A 302 -21.98 -39.56 16.52
CA GLU A 302 -22.44 -38.88 15.29
C GLU A 302 -23.40 -37.74 15.60
N LEU A 303 -24.43 -37.97 16.43
CA LEU A 303 -25.35 -36.92 16.87
C LEU A 303 -24.67 -35.81 17.68
N GLN A 304 -23.65 -36.13 18.48
CA GLN A 304 -22.86 -35.14 19.23
C GLN A 304 -21.95 -34.31 18.33
N MET A 305 -21.40 -34.89 17.26
CA MET A 305 -20.66 -34.15 16.24
C MET A 305 -21.57 -33.21 15.45
N GLU A 306 -22.79 -33.65 15.11
CA GLU A 306 -23.79 -32.79 14.46
C GLU A 306 -24.22 -31.63 15.36
N GLU A 307 -24.48 -31.87 16.65
CA GLU A 307 -24.80 -30.82 17.62
C GLU A 307 -23.65 -29.82 17.79
N GLY A 308 -22.39 -30.29 17.80
CA GLY A 308 -21.20 -29.44 17.84
C GLY A 308 -20.96 -28.60 16.58
N ASN A 309 -21.57 -28.96 15.45
CA ASN A 309 -21.54 -28.18 14.21
C ASN A 309 -22.67 -27.14 14.12
N LEU A 310 -23.69 -27.23 14.98
CA LEU A 310 -24.84 -26.32 15.02
C LEU A 310 -24.65 -25.14 16.00
N ILE A 311 -23.63 -25.18 16.87
CA ILE A 311 -23.30 -24.19 17.92
C ILE A 311 -21.99 -23.46 17.58
#